data_AF-A0A834XNB2-F1
#
_entry.id   AF-A0A834XNB2-F1
#
_cell.length_a   1.000
_cell.length_b   1.000
_cell.length_c   1.000
_cell.angle_alpha   90.00
_cell.angle_beta   90.00
_cell.angle_gamma   90.00
#
_symmetry.space_group_name_H-M   'P 1'
#
loop_
_entity.id
_entity.type
_entity.pdbx_description
1 polymer ?
#
loop_
_entity_poly.entity_id
_entity_poly.type
_entity_poly.pdbx_seq_one_letter_code
_entity_poly.pdbx_strand_id
1 'polypeptide(L)'
;MFYNSPPREARKIAEKQFAQKTAFKDKFEVVWNFISPYIKENRGKLIKTVGQSMLWREIGNKEYTTAKNKNYLRKSIEAYTKSIAFAPVGSKELSLAYANRSAVLFRASLYEDCLLDIERSLKADYPDKLKTKLYVRQALCFEALKPGSHIEKSISMANAMQWLPDLKKYNQKYDIIKEYSKMINELKKPREIIEFIPEINDNAIIVGASDAIELKKTNKNDQHIVATRDIKSGEFIYISEPFAATISNDLRFTNCWHCCRSTWASVPCDNCPNAIYCSDICKKKAWDSYHNIECLVLGELSQHALLTTDYTLTVKLFLKTLNLAGSLVELKKKVDDIDSMKNQGPIFTNGILDLNTIDNFYLLDYLKPTSNESNFEVLLGALGLYHMIPKSNRFLPLGKTDLISCKCKACVENWPTVNNLPSYQIEDIPIYEHKQH
;
A
#
# COMPACT_ATOMS: atom_id res chain seq x y z
N MET A 1 -2.74 0.69 -21.70
CA MET A 1 -4.18 0.50 -21.44
C MET A 1 -4.76 1.88 -21.22
N PHE A 2 -5.66 2.33 -22.09
CA PHE A 2 -6.32 3.62 -21.98
C PHE A 2 -7.38 3.51 -20.88
N TYR A 3 -7.30 4.39 -19.89
CA TYR A 3 -8.19 4.40 -18.73
C TYR A 3 -9.39 5.30 -19.03
N ASN A 4 -10.60 4.75 -19.01
CA ASN A 4 -11.83 5.55 -19.02
C ASN A 4 -12.08 6.05 -17.59
N SER A 5 -11.47 7.17 -17.22
CA SER A 5 -11.86 7.90 -16.01
C SER A 5 -13.34 8.32 -16.13
N PRO A 6 -14.10 8.39 -15.02
CA PRO A 6 -15.43 8.98 -15.03
C PRO A 6 -15.37 10.39 -15.64
N PRO A 7 -16.31 10.78 -16.53
CA PRO A 7 -16.35 12.13 -17.07
C PRO A 7 -16.42 13.17 -15.95
N ARG A 8 -15.63 14.24 -16.07
CA ARG A 8 -15.56 15.33 -15.08
C ARG A 8 -16.94 15.90 -14.72
N GLU A 9 -17.87 15.91 -15.67
CA GLU A 9 -19.24 16.38 -15.48
C GLU A 9 -20.10 15.42 -14.65
N ALA A 10 -19.92 14.10 -14.78
CA ALA A 10 -20.61 13.13 -13.94
C ALA A 10 -20.17 13.26 -12.48
N ARG A 11 -18.88 13.52 -12.26
CA ARG A 11 -18.31 13.81 -10.93
C ARG A 11 -18.95 15.08 -10.32
N LYS A 12 -19.00 16.19 -11.07
CA LYS A 12 -19.64 17.44 -10.61
C LYS A 12 -21.13 17.28 -10.27
N ILE A 13 -21.86 16.46 -11.01
CA ILE A 13 -23.29 16.20 -10.74
C ILE A 13 -23.45 15.41 -9.45
N ALA A 14 -22.62 14.39 -9.24
CA ALA A 14 -22.62 13.61 -8.00
C ALA A 14 -22.26 14.51 -6.80
N GLU A 15 -21.21 15.32 -6.88
CA GLU A 15 -20.81 16.31 -5.85
C GLU A 15 -21.97 17.28 -5.51
N LYS A 16 -22.76 17.71 -6.50
CA LYS A 16 -23.91 18.60 -6.27
C LYS A 16 -25.08 17.89 -5.58
N GLN A 17 -25.46 16.69 -6.04
CA GLN A 17 -26.52 15.89 -5.41
C GLN A 17 -26.14 15.50 -3.98
N PHE A 18 -24.84 15.30 -3.77
CA PHE A 18 -24.24 14.95 -2.52
C PHE A 18 -24.36 16.05 -1.47
N ALA A 19 -23.97 17.27 -1.83
CA ALA A 19 -24.03 18.45 -0.97
C ALA A 19 -25.46 18.77 -0.50
N GLN A 20 -26.49 18.31 -1.21
CA GLN A 20 -27.91 18.57 -0.92
C GLN A 20 -28.52 17.61 0.10
N LYS A 21 -27.87 16.49 0.42
CA LYS A 21 -28.37 15.54 1.42
C LYS A 21 -27.86 15.93 2.81
N THR A 22 -28.56 15.55 3.87
CA THR A 22 -28.16 15.85 5.27
C THR A 22 -27.84 14.58 6.05
N ALA A 23 -28.63 13.52 5.86
CA ALA A 23 -28.40 12.22 6.47
C ALA A 23 -27.30 11.42 5.75
N PHE A 24 -26.47 10.73 6.53
CA PHE A 24 -25.40 9.85 6.04
C PHE A 24 -25.89 8.81 5.01
N LYS A 25 -27.06 8.23 5.26
CA LYS A 25 -27.66 7.19 4.42
C LYS A 25 -27.99 7.67 3.00
N ASP A 26 -28.53 8.88 2.86
CA ASP A 26 -28.96 9.41 1.55
C ASP A 26 -27.76 9.90 0.74
N LYS A 27 -26.71 10.39 1.42
CA LYS A 27 -25.42 10.73 0.82
C LYS A 27 -24.71 9.49 0.27
N PHE A 28 -24.77 8.37 0.99
CA PHE A 28 -24.25 7.08 0.53
C PHE A 28 -24.92 6.62 -0.77
N GLU A 29 -26.23 6.77 -0.91
CA GLU A 29 -26.94 6.38 -2.13
C GLU A 29 -26.49 7.17 -3.37
N VAL A 30 -26.22 8.48 -3.23
CA VAL A 30 -25.70 9.32 -4.33
C VAL A 30 -24.33 8.81 -4.80
N VAL A 31 -23.41 8.55 -3.87
CA VAL A 31 -22.06 8.07 -4.18
C VAL A 31 -22.08 6.65 -4.75
N TRP A 32 -22.91 5.77 -4.20
CA TRP A 32 -23.11 4.43 -4.75
C TRP A 32 -23.65 4.47 -6.17
N ASN A 33 -24.61 5.34 -6.47
CA ASN A 33 -25.14 5.51 -7.83
C ASN A 33 -24.13 6.12 -8.79
N PHE A 34 -23.19 6.95 -8.30
CA PHE A 34 -22.10 7.50 -9.10
C PHE A 34 -21.04 6.45 -9.44
N ILE A 35 -20.59 5.66 -8.47
CA ILE A 35 -19.46 4.73 -8.66
C ILE A 35 -19.93 3.38 -9.22
N SER A 36 -21.12 2.90 -8.84
CA SER A 36 -21.60 1.57 -9.22
C SER A 36 -21.70 1.29 -10.73
N PRO A 37 -22.01 2.24 -11.62
CA PRO A 37 -21.98 2.01 -13.06
C PRO A 37 -20.58 1.67 -13.58
N TYR A 38 -19.54 2.35 -13.05
CA TYR A 38 -18.14 2.10 -13.42
C TYR A 38 -17.61 0.79 -12.84
N ILE A 39 -18.23 0.30 -11.76
CA ILE A 39 -17.88 -0.97 -11.10
C ILE A 39 -18.54 -2.18 -11.79
N LYS A 40 -19.71 -2.01 -12.41
CA LYS A 40 -20.57 -3.11 -12.88
C LYS A 40 -20.10 -3.82 -14.16
N GLU A 41 -19.08 -3.31 -14.87
CA GLU A 41 -18.60 -3.88 -16.14
C GLU A 41 -17.54 -5.00 -16.03
N ASN A 42 -17.18 -5.43 -14.81
CA ASN A 42 -16.49 -6.71 -14.51
C ASN A 42 -15.00 -6.84 -14.93
N ARG A 43 -14.11 -7.03 -13.92
CA ARG A 43 -13.02 -8.07 -13.76
C ARG A 43 -11.78 -7.59 -12.96
N GLY A 44 -11.90 -6.70 -11.98
CA GLY A 44 -10.77 -5.91 -11.46
C GLY A 44 -10.04 -6.40 -10.20
N LYS A 45 -9.70 -7.69 -10.12
CA LYS A 45 -8.42 -8.04 -9.48
C LYS A 45 -7.35 -7.98 -10.55
N LEU A 46 -6.43 -7.02 -10.47
CA LEU A 46 -5.19 -7.11 -11.24
C LEU A 46 -4.46 -8.38 -10.75
N ILE A 47 -4.34 -9.37 -11.62
CA ILE A 47 -3.77 -10.68 -11.28
C ILE A 47 -2.27 -10.65 -11.57
N LYS A 48 -1.50 -11.28 -10.69
CA LYS A 48 -0.09 -11.58 -10.92
C LYS A 48 0.02 -12.58 -12.07
N THR A 49 0.77 -12.24 -13.11
CA THR A 49 0.95 -13.11 -14.28
C THR A 49 2.41 -13.24 -14.65
N VAL A 50 2.77 -14.43 -15.12
CA VAL A 50 4.10 -14.71 -15.70
C VAL A 50 4.42 -13.71 -16.81
N GLY A 51 3.48 -13.47 -17.73
CA GLY A 51 3.67 -12.55 -18.86
C GLY A 51 4.01 -11.11 -18.44
N GLN A 52 3.26 -10.53 -17.50
CA GLN A 52 3.56 -9.18 -16.99
C GLN A 52 4.91 -9.15 -16.24
N SER A 53 5.20 -10.17 -15.44
CA SER A 53 6.48 -10.26 -14.74
C SER A 53 7.66 -10.31 -15.71
N MET A 54 7.57 -11.12 -16.77
CA MET A 54 8.57 -11.23 -17.82
C MET A 54 8.77 -9.91 -18.56
N LEU A 55 7.68 -9.26 -18.99
CA LEU A 55 7.73 -7.96 -19.67
C LEU A 55 8.51 -6.92 -18.85
N TRP A 56 8.16 -6.75 -17.57
CA TRP A 56 8.85 -5.80 -16.70
C TRP A 56 10.30 -6.19 -16.43
N ARG A 57 10.62 -7.49 -16.39
CA ARG A 57 12.00 -7.98 -16.26
C ARG A 57 12.83 -7.65 -17.49
N GLU A 58 12.27 -7.78 -18.68
CA GLU A 58 12.93 -7.41 -19.94
C GLU A 58 13.18 -5.90 -20.03
N ILE A 59 12.21 -5.08 -19.62
CA ILE A 59 12.39 -3.63 -19.47
C ILE A 59 13.53 -3.35 -18.48
N GLY A 60 13.53 -4.02 -17.31
CA GLY A 60 14.59 -3.88 -16.31
C GLY A 60 15.97 -4.25 -16.85
N ASN A 61 16.06 -5.31 -17.67
CA ASN A 61 17.30 -5.73 -18.33
C ASN A 61 17.80 -4.67 -19.31
N LYS A 62 16.91 -4.08 -20.12
CA LYS A 62 17.25 -3.01 -21.06
C LYS A 62 17.74 -1.76 -20.34
N GLU A 63 17.08 -1.36 -19.26
CA GLU A 63 17.51 -0.22 -18.43
C GLU A 63 18.86 -0.52 -17.76
N TYR A 64 19.08 -1.75 -17.30
CA TYR A 64 20.35 -2.15 -16.66
C TYR A 64 21.55 -2.06 -17.61
N THR A 65 21.40 -2.52 -18.85
CA THR A 65 22.48 -2.53 -19.85
C THR A 65 22.77 -1.14 -20.40
N THR A 66 21.75 -0.29 -20.53
CA THR A 66 21.90 1.08 -21.04
C THR A 66 22.28 2.12 -19.97
N ALA A 67 22.22 1.75 -18.69
CA ALA A 67 22.58 2.62 -17.58
C ALA A 67 24.07 3.01 -17.62
N LYS A 68 24.35 4.22 -18.11
CA LYS A 68 25.71 4.81 -18.13
C LYS A 68 26.17 5.24 -16.72
N ASN A 69 25.25 5.78 -15.89
CA ASN A 69 25.54 6.34 -14.55
C ASN A 69 24.50 5.88 -13.48
N LYS A 70 24.77 6.13 -12.18
CA LYS A 70 23.90 5.69 -11.05
C LYS A 70 22.43 6.13 -11.16
N ASN A 71 22.14 7.31 -11.72
CA ASN A 71 20.75 7.79 -11.88
C ASN A 71 19.89 6.91 -12.79
N TYR A 72 20.50 6.15 -13.70
CA TYR A 72 19.80 5.21 -14.57
C TYR A 72 19.51 3.87 -13.88
N LEU A 73 20.19 3.55 -12.77
CA LEU A 73 19.93 2.33 -11.99
C LEU A 73 18.56 2.37 -11.32
N ARG A 74 18.04 3.55 -10.97
CA ARG A 74 16.71 3.70 -10.35
C ARG A 74 15.59 3.17 -11.25
N LYS A 75 15.63 3.45 -12.55
CA LYS A 75 14.65 2.96 -13.52
C LYS A 75 14.68 1.43 -13.62
N SER A 76 15.88 0.86 -13.64
CA SER A 76 16.07 -0.60 -13.65
C SER A 76 15.54 -1.24 -12.36
N ILE A 77 15.83 -0.67 -11.18
CA ILE A 77 15.29 -1.15 -9.89
C ILE A 77 13.76 -1.08 -9.88
N GLU A 78 13.16 0.02 -10.34
CA GLU A 78 11.70 0.16 -10.39
C GLU A 78 11.07 -0.86 -11.35
N ALA A 79 11.66 -1.08 -12.53
CA ALA A 79 11.20 -2.07 -13.48
C ALA A 79 11.28 -3.50 -12.92
N TYR A 80 12.38 -3.87 -12.26
CA TYR A 80 12.44 -5.17 -11.58
C TYR A 80 11.49 -5.26 -10.39
N THR A 81 11.23 -4.16 -9.68
CA THR A 81 10.23 -4.12 -8.61
C THR A 81 8.82 -4.36 -9.15
N LYS A 82 8.48 -3.79 -10.31
CA LYS A 82 7.24 -4.12 -11.03
C LYS A 82 7.22 -5.60 -11.43
N SER A 83 8.32 -6.13 -11.98
CA SER A 83 8.44 -7.56 -12.32
C SER A 83 8.15 -8.48 -11.13
N ILE A 84 8.70 -8.16 -9.95
CA ILE A 84 8.45 -8.84 -8.68
C ILE A 84 6.98 -8.69 -8.26
N ALA A 85 6.41 -7.50 -8.34
CA ALA A 85 5.02 -7.23 -7.99
C ALA A 85 4.03 -8.03 -8.84
N PHE A 86 4.31 -8.20 -10.13
CA PHE A 86 3.48 -8.97 -11.05
C PHE A 86 3.76 -10.48 -11.06
N ALA A 87 4.86 -10.95 -10.46
CA ALA A 87 5.19 -12.37 -10.45
C ALA A 87 4.24 -13.18 -9.54
N PRO A 88 3.74 -14.35 -10.00
CA PRO A 88 3.03 -15.28 -9.13
C PRO A 88 3.90 -15.75 -7.96
N VAL A 89 3.29 -15.99 -6.81
CA VAL A 89 4.00 -16.45 -5.59
C VAL A 89 4.64 -17.81 -5.86
N GLY A 90 5.89 -17.96 -5.43
CA GLY A 90 6.67 -19.20 -5.62
C GLY A 90 7.12 -19.47 -7.06
N SER A 91 6.76 -18.62 -8.02
CA SER A 91 7.17 -18.80 -9.42
C SER A 91 8.68 -18.63 -9.61
N LYS A 92 9.19 -19.29 -10.66
CA LYS A 92 10.52 -19.03 -11.19
C LYS A 92 10.70 -17.57 -11.63
N GLU A 93 9.66 -16.93 -12.13
CA GLU A 93 9.73 -15.52 -12.53
C GLU A 93 10.03 -14.61 -11.34
N LEU A 94 9.43 -14.89 -10.18
CA LEU A 94 9.69 -14.17 -8.94
C LEU A 94 11.16 -14.32 -8.52
N SER A 95 11.69 -15.55 -8.55
CA SER A 95 13.08 -15.83 -8.19
C SER A 95 14.07 -15.14 -9.13
N LEU A 96 13.80 -15.16 -10.44
CA LEU A 96 14.60 -14.48 -11.46
C LEU A 96 14.56 -12.96 -11.31
N ALA A 97 13.40 -12.38 -11.01
CA ALA A 97 13.25 -10.94 -10.85
C ALA A 97 14.02 -10.42 -9.61
N TYR A 98 13.98 -11.14 -8.47
CA TYR A 98 14.84 -10.84 -7.31
C TYR A 98 16.34 -10.98 -7.64
N ALA A 99 16.73 -12.04 -8.37
CA ALA A 99 18.12 -12.23 -8.81
C ALA A 99 18.60 -11.11 -9.74
N ASN A 100 17.72 -10.56 -10.59
CA ASN A 100 18.05 -9.44 -11.45
C ASN A 100 18.12 -8.12 -10.66
N ARG A 101 17.15 -7.84 -9.77
CA ARG A 101 17.18 -6.61 -8.94
C ARG A 101 18.41 -6.56 -8.04
N SER A 102 18.81 -7.67 -7.42
CA SER A 102 20.06 -7.73 -6.63
C SER A 102 21.31 -7.38 -7.45
N ALA A 103 21.34 -7.64 -8.76
CA ALA A 103 22.47 -7.23 -9.61
C ALA A 103 22.59 -5.70 -9.67
N VAL A 104 21.45 -5.02 -9.81
CA VAL A 104 21.39 -3.55 -9.86
C VAL A 104 21.70 -2.94 -8.51
N LEU A 105 21.17 -3.53 -7.42
CA LEU A 105 21.42 -3.09 -6.05
C LEU A 105 22.90 -3.19 -5.70
N PHE A 106 23.55 -4.30 -6.08
CA PHE A 106 25.00 -4.45 -5.96
C PHE A 106 25.75 -3.33 -6.69
N ARG A 107 25.42 -3.07 -7.97
CA ARG A 107 26.02 -2.01 -8.77
C ARG A 107 25.76 -0.60 -8.20
N ALA A 108 24.66 -0.42 -7.48
CA ALA A 108 24.32 0.82 -6.79
C ALA A 108 25.09 1.01 -5.46
N SER A 109 25.80 -0.01 -4.98
CA SER A 109 26.43 -0.10 -3.65
C SER A 109 25.42 -0.20 -2.50
N LEU A 110 24.24 -0.78 -2.76
CA LEU A 110 23.21 -1.06 -1.76
C LEU A 110 23.34 -2.54 -1.35
N TYR A 111 24.37 -2.86 -0.57
CA TYR A 111 24.79 -4.25 -0.33
C TYR A 111 23.84 -5.00 0.60
N GLU A 112 23.31 -4.34 1.63
CA GLU A 112 22.29 -4.90 2.53
C GLU A 112 21.01 -5.26 1.76
N ASP A 113 20.49 -4.31 0.97
CA ASP A 113 19.34 -4.52 0.08
C ASP A 113 19.60 -5.66 -0.92
N CYS A 114 20.81 -5.74 -1.47
CA CYS A 114 21.21 -6.80 -2.39
C CYS A 114 21.17 -8.18 -1.70
N LEU A 115 21.63 -8.28 -0.45
CA LEU A 115 21.59 -9.54 0.31
C LEU A 115 20.16 -10.03 0.54
N LEU A 116 19.24 -9.12 0.87
CA LEU A 116 17.81 -9.45 1.03
C LEU A 116 17.23 -10.09 -0.24
N ASP A 117 17.53 -9.52 -1.41
CA ASP A 117 17.03 -10.06 -2.68
C ASP A 117 17.70 -11.37 -3.09
N ILE A 118 18.98 -11.56 -2.77
CA ILE A 118 19.66 -12.86 -2.98
C ILE A 118 18.96 -13.94 -2.14
N GLU A 119 18.71 -13.67 -0.86
CA GLU A 119 18.04 -14.61 0.05
C GLU A 119 16.64 -14.96 -0.45
N ARG A 120 15.84 -13.96 -0.83
CA ARG A 120 14.49 -14.17 -1.39
C ARG A 120 14.51 -14.97 -2.68
N SER A 121 15.49 -14.74 -3.54
CA SER A 121 15.67 -15.50 -4.78
C SER A 121 16.00 -16.96 -4.48
N LEU A 122 16.96 -17.23 -3.58
CA LEU A 122 17.39 -18.58 -3.21
C LEU A 122 16.30 -19.38 -2.46
N LYS A 123 15.42 -18.70 -1.71
CA LYS A 123 14.25 -19.31 -1.06
C LYS A 123 13.13 -19.70 -2.04
N ALA A 124 13.13 -19.13 -3.24
CA ALA A 124 12.15 -19.42 -4.29
C ALA A 124 12.69 -20.48 -5.28
N ASP A 125 11.94 -20.78 -6.34
CA ASP A 125 12.33 -21.71 -7.40
C ASP A 125 13.41 -21.08 -8.32
N TYR A 126 14.61 -20.85 -7.79
CA TYR A 126 15.73 -20.30 -8.56
C TYR A 126 16.56 -21.40 -9.24
N PRO A 127 16.80 -21.32 -10.56
CA PRO A 127 17.51 -22.37 -11.29
C PRO A 127 18.92 -22.65 -10.75
N ASP A 128 19.21 -23.91 -10.44
CA ASP A 128 20.49 -24.36 -9.88
C ASP A 128 21.71 -23.88 -10.66
N LYS A 129 21.66 -23.97 -12.00
CA LYS A 129 22.72 -23.53 -12.90
C LYS A 129 23.06 -22.03 -12.81
N LEU A 130 22.21 -21.23 -12.17
CA LEU A 130 22.41 -19.80 -11.97
C LEU A 130 22.83 -19.45 -10.53
N LYS A 131 22.70 -20.38 -9.57
CA LYS A 131 22.97 -20.14 -8.13
C LYS A 131 24.38 -19.65 -7.86
N THR A 132 25.37 -20.15 -8.60
CA THR A 132 26.76 -19.67 -8.54
C THR A 132 26.83 -18.14 -8.57
N LYS A 133 26.18 -17.49 -9.54
CA LYS A 133 26.27 -16.02 -9.68
C LYS A 133 25.71 -15.27 -8.48
N LEU A 134 24.65 -15.79 -7.85
CA LEU A 134 24.07 -15.18 -6.66
C LEU A 134 24.99 -15.34 -5.45
N TYR A 135 25.52 -16.54 -5.23
CA TYR A 135 26.39 -16.79 -4.08
C TYR A 135 27.68 -15.99 -4.14
N VAL A 136 28.29 -15.83 -5.32
CA VAL A 136 29.48 -15.00 -5.38
C VAL A 136 29.15 -13.50 -5.22
N ARG A 137 28.00 -13.02 -5.72
CA ARG A 137 27.52 -11.66 -5.41
C ARG A 137 27.29 -11.47 -3.91
N GLN A 138 26.75 -12.49 -3.23
CA GLN A 138 26.53 -12.51 -1.79
C GLN A 138 27.85 -12.37 -1.02
N ALA A 139 28.87 -13.15 -1.42
CA ALA A 139 30.21 -13.07 -0.84
C ALA A 139 30.84 -11.68 -1.00
N LEU A 140 30.65 -11.05 -2.17
CA LEU A 140 31.11 -9.67 -2.40
C LEU A 140 30.38 -8.64 -1.54
N CYS A 141 29.07 -8.79 -1.33
CA CYS A 141 28.33 -7.92 -0.42
C CYS A 141 28.89 -8.02 1.00
N PHE A 142 29.17 -9.24 1.50
CA PHE A 142 29.75 -9.41 2.83
C PHE A 142 31.13 -8.77 2.95
N GLU A 143 31.99 -8.90 1.95
CA GLU A 143 33.28 -8.20 1.91
C GLU A 143 33.11 -6.67 1.95
N ALA A 144 32.13 -6.13 1.23
CA ALA A 144 31.89 -4.69 1.19
C ALA A 144 31.37 -4.13 2.52
N LEU A 145 30.52 -4.89 3.22
CA LEU A 145 29.89 -4.50 4.49
C LEU A 145 30.86 -4.64 5.67
N LYS A 146 31.64 -5.72 5.68
CA LYS A 146 32.59 -6.05 6.74
C LYS A 146 33.90 -6.55 6.13
N PRO A 147 34.77 -5.65 5.62
CA PRO A 147 36.05 -6.02 5.06
C PRO A 147 36.86 -6.86 6.04
N GLY A 148 37.39 -8.01 5.59
CA GLY A 148 38.12 -8.95 6.45
C GLY A 148 37.28 -9.88 7.33
N SER A 149 35.94 -9.76 7.35
CA SER A 149 35.07 -10.79 7.95
C SER A 149 35.01 -12.01 7.03
N HIS A 150 35.59 -13.12 7.46
CA HIS A 150 35.80 -14.27 6.58
C HIS A 150 34.67 -15.30 6.59
N ILE A 151 33.86 -15.38 7.65
CA ILE A 151 32.93 -16.51 7.82
C ILE A 151 31.83 -16.49 6.76
N GLU A 152 31.03 -15.42 6.69
CA GLU A 152 29.89 -15.34 5.78
C GLU A 152 30.35 -15.35 4.32
N LYS A 153 31.44 -14.63 4.01
CA LYS A 153 32.08 -14.66 2.70
C LYS A 153 32.52 -16.06 2.30
N SER A 154 33.19 -16.80 3.19
CA SER A 154 33.70 -18.14 2.90
C SER A 154 32.56 -19.14 2.71
N ILE A 155 31.51 -19.04 3.51
CA ILE A 155 30.29 -19.85 3.36
C ILE A 155 29.64 -19.59 1.99
N SER A 156 29.44 -18.32 1.62
CA SER A 156 28.90 -17.98 0.31
C SER A 156 29.79 -18.47 -0.84
N MET A 157 31.12 -18.38 -0.70
CA MET A 157 32.05 -18.93 -1.71
C MET A 157 32.00 -20.45 -1.81
N ALA A 158 31.90 -21.17 -0.68
CA ALA A 158 31.75 -22.63 -0.68
C ALA A 158 30.44 -23.05 -1.38
N ASN A 159 29.34 -22.36 -1.09
CA ASN A 159 28.07 -22.57 -1.80
C ASN A 159 28.21 -22.27 -3.29
N ALA A 160 28.92 -21.21 -3.69
CA ALA A 160 29.16 -20.94 -5.10
C ALA A 160 29.92 -22.08 -5.80
N MET A 161 30.89 -22.69 -5.12
CA MET A 161 31.65 -23.83 -5.66
C MET A 161 30.79 -25.10 -5.80
N GLN A 162 29.81 -25.32 -4.92
CA GLN A 162 28.89 -26.44 -5.01
C GLN A 162 28.03 -26.39 -6.28
N TRP A 163 27.58 -25.20 -6.68
CA TRP A 163 26.67 -25.00 -7.81
C TRP A 163 27.37 -24.63 -9.13
N LEU A 164 28.70 -24.78 -9.16
CA LEU A 164 29.48 -24.62 -10.36
C LEU A 164 29.07 -25.74 -11.34
N PRO A 165 28.57 -25.45 -12.56
CA PRO A 165 28.31 -26.51 -13.52
C PRO A 165 29.59 -27.30 -13.79
N ASP A 166 29.49 -28.60 -14.06
CA ASP A 166 30.63 -29.46 -14.44
C ASP A 166 31.52 -28.75 -15.47
N LEU A 167 32.64 -28.20 -14.98
CA LEU A 167 33.50 -27.27 -15.70
C LEU A 167 34.39 -28.02 -16.71
N LYS A 168 33.82 -28.69 -17.71
CA LYS A 168 34.59 -29.27 -18.82
C LYS A 168 34.82 -28.32 -20.00
N LYS A 169 34.39 -27.06 -19.92
CA LYS A 169 34.67 -26.01 -20.94
C LYS A 169 35.35 -24.80 -20.28
N TYR A 170 36.63 -24.95 -19.99
CA TYR A 170 37.46 -24.03 -19.19
C TYR A 170 38.01 -22.88 -20.04
N ASN A 171 37.30 -21.75 -20.00
CA ASN A 171 37.87 -20.39 -20.19
C ASN A 171 37.17 -19.35 -19.29
N GLN A 172 35.95 -19.61 -18.79
CA GLN A 172 35.16 -18.68 -17.97
C GLN A 172 35.54 -18.59 -16.46
N LYS A 173 36.33 -19.52 -15.91
CA LYS A 173 36.72 -19.49 -14.48
C LYS A 173 37.62 -18.30 -14.14
N TYR A 174 38.52 -17.94 -15.05
CA TYR A 174 39.43 -16.80 -14.89
C TYR A 174 38.70 -15.47 -15.11
N ASP A 175 37.69 -15.42 -15.99
CA ASP A 175 36.89 -14.22 -16.20
C ASP A 175 36.07 -13.84 -14.98
N ILE A 176 35.43 -14.84 -14.36
CA ILE A 176 34.70 -14.69 -13.09
C ILE A 176 35.66 -14.11 -12.04
N ILE A 177 36.78 -14.77 -11.73
CA ILE A 177 37.74 -14.31 -10.69
C ILE A 177 38.33 -12.91 -11.01
N LYS A 178 38.61 -12.61 -12.29
CA LYS A 178 39.12 -11.30 -12.73
C LYS A 178 38.04 -10.20 -12.64
N GLU A 179 36.79 -10.52 -12.94
CA GLU A 179 35.62 -9.67 -12.72
C GLU A 179 35.43 -9.41 -11.22
N TYR A 180 35.56 -10.43 -10.37
CA TYR A 180 35.55 -10.29 -8.90
C TYR A 180 36.67 -9.38 -8.38
N SER A 181 37.89 -9.57 -8.88
CA SER A 181 39.05 -8.76 -8.49
C SER A 181 38.86 -7.29 -8.85
N LYS A 182 38.29 -7.01 -10.03
CA LYS A 182 37.94 -5.65 -10.46
C LYS A 182 36.82 -5.06 -9.60
N MET A 183 35.77 -5.84 -9.31
CA MET A 183 34.63 -5.40 -8.51
C MET A 183 35.02 -5.11 -7.06
N ILE A 184 35.95 -5.87 -6.46
CA ILE A 184 36.49 -5.62 -5.12
C ILE A 184 37.13 -4.23 -5.03
N ASN A 185 37.92 -3.85 -6.04
CA ASN A 185 38.57 -2.54 -6.08
C ASN A 185 37.58 -1.37 -6.27
N GLU A 186 36.37 -1.65 -6.76
CA GLU A 186 35.29 -0.67 -6.96
C GLU A 186 34.26 -0.66 -5.82
N LEU A 187 34.43 -1.52 -4.80
CA LEU A 187 33.53 -1.57 -3.64
C LEU A 187 33.55 -0.24 -2.90
N LYS A 188 32.35 0.22 -2.54
CA LYS A 188 32.16 1.45 -1.79
C LYS A 188 31.74 1.11 -0.38
N LYS A 189 32.05 1.98 0.58
CA LYS A 189 31.49 1.83 1.92
C LYS A 189 29.97 1.96 1.86
N PRO A 190 29.23 1.14 2.63
CA PRO A 190 27.78 1.30 2.76
C PRO A 190 27.45 2.68 3.31
N ARG A 191 26.26 3.16 2.98
CA ARG A 191 25.76 4.44 3.50
C ARG A 191 25.13 4.17 4.87
N GLU A 192 25.62 4.82 5.91
CA GLU A 192 24.96 4.79 7.22
C GLU A 192 23.60 5.48 7.13
N ILE A 193 22.55 4.76 7.52
CA ILE A 193 21.20 5.30 7.68
C ILE A 193 20.95 5.32 9.19
N ILE A 194 20.97 6.52 9.78
CA ILE A 194 20.62 6.72 11.18
C ILE A 194 19.11 6.98 11.24
N GLU A 195 18.35 6.02 11.79
CA GLU A 195 16.97 6.27 12.18
C GLU A 195 16.97 7.04 13.51
N PHE A 196 16.74 8.35 13.44
CA PHE A 196 16.61 9.20 14.62
C PHE A 196 15.14 9.35 14.99
N ILE A 197 14.75 8.75 16.11
CA ILE A 197 13.49 9.04 16.78
C ILE A 197 13.85 9.88 18.01
N PRO A 198 13.41 11.15 18.08
CA PRO A 198 13.73 12.01 19.20
C PRO A 198 13.01 11.57 20.47
N GLU A 199 13.70 11.70 21.61
CA GLU A 199 13.06 11.65 22.92
C GLU A 199 12.39 13.00 23.21
N ILE A 200 11.19 12.96 23.81
CA ILE A 200 10.44 14.13 24.26
C ILE A 200 10.03 13.92 25.72
N ASN A 201 9.89 15.02 26.47
CA ASN A 201 9.32 14.97 27.81
C ASN A 201 7.81 14.77 27.69
N ASP A 202 7.27 13.67 28.19
CA ASP A 202 5.87 13.32 27.93
C ASP A 202 4.86 14.28 28.57
N ASN A 203 3.92 14.74 27.76
CA ASN A 203 2.71 15.41 28.21
C ASN A 203 1.73 14.40 28.83
N ALA A 204 1.23 14.68 30.03
CA ALA A 204 0.31 13.78 30.74
C ALA A 204 -1.08 13.65 30.09
N ILE A 205 -1.46 14.59 29.24
CA ILE A 205 -2.79 14.69 28.65
C ILE A 205 -2.75 14.31 27.16
N ILE A 206 -1.81 14.81 26.37
CA ILE A 206 -1.78 14.62 24.91
C ILE A 206 -0.71 13.57 24.57
N VAL A 207 -1.13 12.42 24.06
CA VAL A 207 -0.21 11.32 23.70
C VAL A 207 0.80 11.78 22.64
N GLY A 208 2.09 11.60 22.94
CA GLY A 208 3.17 11.97 22.02
C GLY A 208 3.48 13.46 21.97
N ALA A 209 2.84 14.28 22.81
CA ALA A 209 3.20 15.69 22.97
C ALA A 209 4.29 15.88 24.03
N SER A 210 5.04 16.97 23.88
CA SER A 210 5.94 17.47 24.89
C SER A 210 5.19 18.17 26.03
N ASP A 211 5.76 18.18 27.24
CA ASP A 211 5.35 19.03 28.37
C ASP A 211 5.35 20.54 28.03
N ALA A 212 6.04 20.91 26.93
CA ALA A 212 6.14 22.26 26.41
C ALA A 212 4.83 22.81 25.84
N ILE A 213 3.83 21.96 25.60
CA ILE A 213 2.56 22.35 24.99
C ILE A 213 1.37 21.84 25.80
N GLU A 214 0.25 22.56 25.78
CA GLU A 214 -1.01 22.14 26.40
C GLU A 214 -2.21 22.50 25.52
N LEU A 215 -3.30 21.75 25.64
CA LEU A 215 -4.57 22.09 24.99
C LEU A 215 -5.33 23.09 25.87
N LYS A 216 -5.59 24.29 25.34
CA LYS A 216 -6.53 25.25 25.94
C LYS A 216 -7.88 25.22 25.25
N LYS A 217 -8.93 25.32 26.05
CA LYS A 217 -10.31 25.55 25.59
C LYS A 217 -10.71 26.97 25.96
N THR A 218 -10.94 27.83 24.98
CA THR A 218 -11.45 29.19 25.20
C THR A 218 -12.98 29.19 25.27
N ASN A 219 -13.63 28.37 24.44
CA ASN A 219 -15.07 28.16 24.42
C ASN A 219 -15.41 26.81 23.73
N LYS A 220 -16.70 26.48 23.55
CA LYS A 220 -17.13 25.20 22.96
C LYS A 220 -16.54 24.90 21.57
N ASN A 221 -16.24 25.94 20.78
CA ASN A 221 -15.80 25.81 19.39
C ASN A 221 -14.35 26.30 19.16
N ASP A 222 -13.65 26.75 20.20
CA ASP A 222 -12.28 27.25 20.11
C ASP A 222 -11.38 26.48 21.08
N GLN A 223 -10.63 25.54 20.50
CA GLN A 223 -9.64 24.74 21.19
C GLN A 223 -8.34 24.81 20.41
N HIS A 224 -7.27 25.16 21.10
CA HIS A 224 -5.98 25.39 20.48
C HIS A 224 -4.86 24.96 21.42
N ILE A 225 -3.73 24.61 20.82
CA ILE A 225 -2.53 24.22 21.54
C ILE A 225 -1.72 25.48 21.83
N VAL A 226 -1.31 25.67 23.08
CA VAL A 226 -0.44 26.77 23.51
C VAL A 226 0.85 26.24 24.11
N ALA A 227 1.89 27.07 24.14
CA ALA A 227 3.12 26.77 24.87
C ALA A 227 2.93 26.99 26.38
N THR A 228 3.49 26.09 27.19
CA THR A 228 3.54 26.18 28.67
C THR A 228 4.81 26.85 29.18
N ARG A 229 5.84 26.94 28.33
CA ARG A 229 7.16 27.53 28.58
C ARG A 229 7.81 27.97 27.27
N ASP A 230 8.95 28.63 27.37
CA ASP A 230 9.77 28.92 26.20
C ASP A 230 10.25 27.61 25.52
N ILE A 231 10.12 27.56 24.20
CA ILE A 231 10.49 26.41 23.36
C ILE A 231 11.73 26.77 22.56
N LYS A 232 12.79 25.96 22.66
CA LYS A 232 14.04 26.24 21.94
C LYS A 232 13.92 25.83 20.47
N SER A 233 14.66 26.52 19.61
CA SER A 233 14.79 26.10 18.21
C SER A 233 15.38 24.69 18.12
N GLY A 234 14.71 23.81 17.38
CA GLY A 234 15.09 22.39 17.24
C GLY A 234 14.53 21.46 18.32
N GLU A 235 13.79 21.97 19.30
CA GLU A 235 13.10 21.15 20.29
C GLU A 235 11.86 20.46 19.69
N PHE A 236 11.67 19.17 20.02
CA PHE A 236 10.53 18.40 19.54
C PHE A 236 9.33 18.60 20.47
N ILE A 237 8.18 18.98 19.88
CA ILE A 237 6.97 19.33 20.64
C ILE A 237 5.83 18.31 20.48
N TYR A 238 5.85 17.52 19.41
CA TYR A 238 4.84 16.48 19.15
C TYR A 238 5.40 15.43 18.19
N ILE A 239 5.21 14.16 18.55
CA ILE A 239 5.58 12.99 17.75
C ILE A 239 4.41 12.01 17.80
N SER A 240 3.87 11.64 16.64
CA SER A 240 2.82 10.61 16.56
C SER A 240 2.96 9.82 15.27
N GLU A 241 2.64 8.53 15.36
CA GLU A 241 2.31 7.77 14.15
C GLU A 241 0.99 8.31 13.56
N PRO A 242 0.85 8.39 12.23
CA PRO A 242 -0.41 8.81 11.63
C PRO A 242 -1.44 7.67 11.71
N PHE A 243 -2.69 8.00 12.07
CA PHE A 243 -3.80 7.05 12.07
C PHE A 243 -3.93 6.31 10.73
N ALA A 244 -3.82 7.03 9.61
CA ALA A 244 -3.58 6.44 8.30
C ALA A 244 -2.67 7.33 7.46
N ALA A 245 -1.87 6.70 6.61
CA ALA A 245 -1.04 7.37 5.63
C ALA A 245 -1.13 6.66 4.29
N THR A 246 -0.94 7.43 3.22
CA THR A 246 -0.89 6.91 1.86
C THR A 246 0.21 7.59 1.07
N ILE A 247 0.53 7.03 -0.08
CA ILE A 247 1.48 7.58 -1.04
C ILE A 247 0.75 7.96 -2.32
N SER A 248 1.32 8.89 -3.08
CA SER A 248 0.90 9.09 -4.47
C SER A 248 1.05 7.78 -5.24
N ASN A 249 0.12 7.54 -6.17
CA ASN A 249 0.10 6.35 -7.01
C ASN A 249 1.40 6.15 -7.81
N ASP A 250 2.08 7.24 -8.18
CA ASP A 250 3.37 7.20 -8.90
C ASP A 250 4.49 6.61 -8.06
N LEU A 251 4.36 6.62 -6.74
CA LEU A 251 5.35 6.09 -5.79
C LEU A 251 5.10 4.63 -5.42
N ARG A 252 4.01 3.99 -5.89
CA ARG A 252 3.59 2.65 -5.46
C ARG A 252 4.61 1.53 -5.70
N PHE A 253 5.60 1.76 -6.56
CA PHE A 253 6.69 0.81 -6.83
C PHE A 253 8.06 1.26 -6.30
N THR A 254 8.10 2.34 -5.52
CA THR A 254 9.33 2.87 -4.92
C THR A 254 9.21 3.14 -3.41
N ASN A 255 7.99 3.13 -2.88
CA ASN A 255 7.68 3.36 -1.48
C ASN A 255 6.83 2.22 -0.91
N CYS A 256 7.03 1.96 0.38
CA CYS A 256 6.22 1.01 1.14
C CYS A 256 4.76 1.48 1.20
N TRP A 257 3.83 0.60 0.86
CA TRP A 257 2.38 0.86 0.91
C TRP A 257 1.86 1.05 2.33
N HIS A 258 2.63 0.67 3.35
CA HIS A 258 2.28 0.81 4.76
C HIS A 258 2.89 2.04 5.41
N CYS A 259 4.22 2.11 5.51
CA CYS A 259 4.93 3.17 6.24
C CYS A 259 5.38 4.33 5.35
N CYS A 260 5.03 4.34 4.05
CA CYS A 260 5.39 5.36 3.07
C CYS A 260 6.90 5.54 2.82
N ARG A 261 7.78 4.85 3.54
CA ARG A 261 9.24 4.92 3.38
C ARG A 261 9.64 4.44 1.99
N SER A 262 10.60 5.15 1.36
CA SER A 262 11.23 4.66 0.14
C SER A 262 11.99 3.36 0.41
N THR A 263 11.96 2.43 -0.55
CA THR A 263 12.58 1.11 -0.39
C THR A 263 13.18 0.63 -1.71
N TRP A 264 14.39 0.07 -1.65
CA TRP A 264 15.09 -0.46 -2.81
C TRP A 264 14.89 -1.97 -2.97
N ALA A 265 14.84 -2.72 -1.86
CA ALA A 265 14.57 -4.15 -1.83
C ALA A 265 13.19 -4.47 -1.23
N SER A 266 12.12 -4.05 -1.90
CA SER A 266 10.74 -4.29 -1.45
C SER A 266 10.24 -5.73 -1.62
N VAL A 267 9.26 -6.14 -0.83
CA VAL A 267 8.48 -7.38 -1.00
C VAL A 267 7.08 -7.04 -1.51
N PRO A 268 6.50 -7.79 -2.46
CA PRO A 268 5.17 -7.50 -2.97
C PRO A 268 4.09 -8.05 -2.04
N CYS A 269 2.85 -7.56 -2.19
CA CYS A 269 1.68 -8.31 -1.73
C CYS A 269 1.66 -9.69 -2.41
N ASP A 270 1.19 -10.72 -1.71
CA ASP A 270 1.09 -12.08 -2.26
C ASP A 270 -0.11 -12.22 -3.21
N ASN A 271 -1.12 -11.34 -3.06
CA ASN A 271 -2.41 -11.45 -3.73
C ASN A 271 -2.59 -10.49 -4.92
N CYS A 272 -2.04 -9.28 -4.87
CA CYS A 272 -2.17 -8.29 -5.94
C CYS A 272 -0.81 -7.69 -6.33
N PRO A 273 -0.67 -7.10 -7.52
CA PRO A 273 0.53 -6.39 -7.95
C PRO A 273 0.53 -4.92 -7.55
N ASN A 274 -0.48 -4.43 -6.81
CA ASN A 274 -0.68 -3.00 -6.58
C ASN A 274 0.09 -2.44 -5.37
N ALA A 275 0.58 -3.31 -4.49
CA ALA A 275 1.23 -2.91 -3.25
C ALA A 275 2.57 -3.62 -3.07
N ILE A 276 3.58 -2.85 -2.67
CA ILE A 276 4.87 -3.34 -2.20
C ILE A 276 5.13 -2.84 -0.78
N TYR A 277 6.02 -3.50 -0.06
CA TYR A 277 6.35 -3.21 1.33
C TYR A 277 7.86 -3.22 1.51
N CYS A 278 8.40 -2.40 2.43
CA CYS A 278 9.83 -2.41 2.73
C CYS A 278 10.27 -3.69 3.44
N SER A 279 9.35 -4.39 4.10
CA SER A 279 9.63 -5.63 4.84
C SER A 279 8.37 -6.50 4.96
N ASP A 280 8.56 -7.78 5.28
CA ASP A 280 7.46 -8.68 5.62
C ASP A 280 6.69 -8.23 6.86
N ILE A 281 7.34 -7.50 7.78
CA ILE A 281 6.68 -6.87 8.93
C ILE A 281 5.65 -5.84 8.46
N CYS A 282 6.05 -4.92 7.56
CA CYS A 282 5.11 -3.95 6.99
C CYS A 282 4.03 -4.62 6.13
N LYS A 283 4.38 -5.68 5.38
CA LYS A 283 3.40 -6.48 4.63
C LYS A 283 2.34 -7.06 5.55
N LYS A 284 2.76 -7.69 6.66
CA LYS A 284 1.87 -8.29 7.66
C LYS A 284 1.03 -7.25 8.39
N LYS A 285 1.64 -6.17 8.89
CA LYS A 285 0.92 -5.07 9.55
C LYS A 285 -0.16 -4.48 8.64
N ALA A 286 0.15 -4.24 7.37
CA ALA A 286 -0.84 -3.77 6.40
C ALA A 286 -1.95 -4.80 6.19
N TRP A 287 -1.60 -6.07 5.97
CA TRP A 287 -2.56 -7.15 5.75
C TRP A 287 -3.55 -7.29 6.91
N ASP A 288 -3.04 -7.31 8.14
CA ASP A 288 -3.83 -7.49 9.36
C ASP A 288 -4.69 -6.25 9.70
N SER A 289 -4.30 -5.05 9.21
CA SER A 289 -4.99 -3.80 9.54
C SER A 289 -6.00 -3.31 8.50
N TYR A 290 -5.72 -3.47 7.20
CA TYR A 290 -6.61 -2.99 6.12
C TYR A 290 -6.41 -3.71 4.78
N HIS A 291 -5.21 -4.20 4.47
CA HIS A 291 -4.88 -4.63 3.12
C HIS A 291 -5.51 -5.97 2.71
N ASN A 292 -5.88 -6.83 3.66
CA ASN A 292 -6.65 -8.04 3.38
C ASN A 292 -7.95 -7.75 2.59
N ILE A 293 -8.61 -6.63 2.91
CA ILE A 293 -9.83 -6.15 2.28
C ILE A 293 -9.48 -5.16 1.15
N GLU A 294 -8.57 -4.21 1.40
CA GLU A 294 -8.11 -3.21 0.41
C GLU A 294 -7.60 -3.88 -0.88
N CYS A 295 -6.89 -5.00 -0.76
CA CYS A 295 -6.30 -5.74 -1.87
C CYS A 295 -7.31 -6.10 -2.98
N LEU A 296 -8.57 -6.29 -2.61
CA LEU A 296 -9.64 -6.66 -3.55
C LEU A 296 -10.15 -5.47 -4.36
N VAL A 297 -9.99 -4.24 -3.85
CA VAL A 297 -10.56 -3.03 -4.45
C VAL A 297 -9.50 -2.18 -5.14
N LEU A 298 -8.21 -2.31 -4.78
CA LEU A 298 -7.13 -1.57 -5.45
C LEU A 298 -7.02 -1.87 -6.95
N GLY A 299 -7.36 -3.09 -7.36
CA GLY A 299 -7.35 -3.47 -8.78
C GLY A 299 -8.39 -2.70 -9.58
N GLU A 300 -9.63 -2.64 -9.09
CA GLU A 300 -10.72 -1.86 -9.66
C GLU A 300 -10.37 -0.37 -9.70
N LEU A 301 -9.90 0.18 -8.57
CA LEU A 301 -9.45 1.58 -8.51
C LEU A 301 -8.39 1.88 -9.56
N SER A 302 -7.42 0.97 -9.74
CA SER A 302 -6.39 1.14 -10.76
C SER A 302 -6.96 1.08 -12.17
N GLN A 303 -7.93 0.20 -12.46
CA GLN A 303 -8.51 0.02 -13.79
C GLN A 303 -9.41 1.17 -14.24
N HIS A 304 -9.97 1.93 -13.30
CA HIS A 304 -10.83 3.08 -13.59
C HIS A 304 -10.14 4.44 -13.37
N ALA A 305 -8.81 4.44 -13.22
CA ALA A 305 -8.02 5.65 -12.89
C ALA A 305 -8.51 6.39 -11.62
N LEU A 306 -9.09 5.63 -10.68
CA LEU A 306 -9.55 6.08 -9.37
C LEU A 306 -8.54 5.77 -8.26
N LEU A 307 -7.39 5.17 -8.58
CA LEU A 307 -6.29 4.96 -7.63
C LEU A 307 -5.54 6.28 -7.39
N THR A 308 -6.24 7.28 -6.86
CA THR A 308 -5.68 8.55 -6.40
C THR A 308 -5.33 8.47 -4.92
N THR A 309 -4.55 9.44 -4.45
CA THR A 309 -4.16 9.58 -3.05
C THR A 309 -5.39 9.65 -2.15
N ASP A 310 -6.41 10.44 -2.53
CA ASP A 310 -7.59 10.69 -1.71
C ASP A 310 -8.46 9.43 -1.54
N TYR A 311 -8.76 8.73 -2.64
CA TYR A 311 -9.52 7.47 -2.59
C TYR A 311 -8.76 6.40 -1.81
N THR A 312 -7.44 6.30 -2.02
CA THR A 312 -6.62 5.30 -1.31
C THR A 312 -6.56 5.58 0.19
N LEU A 313 -6.35 6.85 0.57
CA LEU A 313 -6.37 7.26 1.97
C LEU A 313 -7.73 6.95 2.59
N THR A 314 -8.81 7.24 1.86
CA THR A 314 -10.15 6.90 2.32
C THR A 314 -10.28 5.41 2.65
N VAL A 315 -9.97 4.55 1.67
CA VAL A 315 -10.23 3.12 1.82
C VAL A 315 -9.46 2.62 3.04
N LYS A 316 -8.22 3.07 3.22
CA LYS A 316 -7.44 2.76 4.42
C LYS A 316 -8.11 3.27 5.69
N LEU A 317 -8.56 4.52 5.73
CA LEU A 317 -9.24 5.10 6.90
C LEU A 317 -10.48 4.28 7.27
N PHE A 318 -11.36 4.04 6.30
CA PHE A 318 -12.57 3.24 6.50
C PHE A 318 -12.24 1.84 7.00
N LEU A 319 -11.30 1.14 6.36
CA LEU A 319 -10.96 -0.22 6.72
C LEU A 319 -10.25 -0.33 8.07
N LYS A 320 -9.34 0.60 8.40
CA LYS A 320 -8.72 0.64 9.74
C LYS A 320 -9.77 0.90 10.81
N THR A 321 -10.66 1.87 10.59
CA THR A 321 -11.74 2.21 11.52
C THR A 321 -12.72 1.04 11.68
N LEU A 322 -13.10 0.37 10.59
CA LEU A 322 -13.93 -0.83 10.61
C LEU A 322 -13.27 -1.97 11.39
N ASN A 323 -11.96 -2.17 11.18
CA ASN A 323 -11.20 -3.20 11.87
C ASN A 323 -11.12 -2.93 13.38
N LEU A 324 -10.85 -1.68 13.77
CA LEU A 324 -10.82 -1.27 15.18
C LEU A 324 -12.19 -1.34 15.86
N ALA A 325 -13.27 -1.04 15.13
CA ALA A 325 -14.63 -1.19 15.65
C ALA A 325 -15.10 -2.66 15.72
N GLY A 326 -14.38 -3.59 15.07
CA GLY A 326 -14.70 -5.02 15.04
C GLY A 326 -15.85 -5.39 14.10
N SER A 327 -16.85 -4.51 13.91
CA SER A 327 -17.94 -4.74 12.96
C SER A 327 -18.53 -3.45 12.40
N LEU A 328 -19.27 -3.55 11.29
CA LEU A 328 -19.99 -2.41 10.72
C LEU A 328 -21.12 -1.91 11.63
N VAL A 329 -21.71 -2.79 12.44
CA VAL A 329 -22.77 -2.42 13.39
C VAL A 329 -22.18 -1.60 14.53
N GLU A 330 -21.10 -2.07 15.13
CA GLU A 330 -20.37 -1.35 16.18
C GLU A 330 -19.78 -0.04 15.66
N LEU A 331 -19.28 -0.04 14.42
CA LEU A 331 -18.82 1.19 13.78
C LEU A 331 -19.95 2.21 13.63
N LYS A 332 -21.13 1.79 13.15
CA LYS A 332 -22.29 2.69 13.03
C LYS A 332 -22.71 3.25 14.40
N LYS A 333 -22.76 2.40 15.42
CA LYS A 333 -23.06 2.81 16.78
C LYS A 333 -22.05 3.85 17.29
N LYS A 334 -20.74 3.59 17.11
CA LYS A 334 -19.68 4.54 17.44
C LYS A 334 -19.84 5.87 16.69
N VAL A 335 -20.18 5.82 15.40
CA VAL A 335 -20.44 7.03 14.61
C VAL A 335 -21.65 7.79 15.16
N ASP A 336 -22.76 7.12 15.49
CA ASP A 336 -23.95 7.73 16.08
C ASP A 336 -23.62 8.36 17.46
N ASP A 337 -22.82 7.67 18.28
CA ASP A 337 -22.34 8.16 19.57
C ASP A 337 -21.50 9.43 19.39
N ILE A 338 -20.53 9.45 18.46
CA ILE A 338 -19.70 10.63 18.18
C ILE A 338 -20.53 11.76 17.58
N ASP A 339 -21.48 11.45 16.71
CA ASP A 339 -22.40 12.43 16.12
C ASP A 339 -23.28 13.10 17.18
N SER A 340 -23.66 12.37 18.24
CA SER A 340 -24.37 12.95 19.39
C SER A 340 -23.49 13.90 20.22
N MET A 341 -22.16 13.77 20.13
CA MET A 341 -21.16 14.60 20.81
C MET A 341 -20.68 15.78 19.95
N LYS A 342 -21.33 16.04 18.79
CA LYS A 342 -21.00 17.15 17.89
C LYS A 342 -20.86 18.48 18.67
N ASN A 343 -19.80 19.22 18.36
CA ASN A 343 -19.43 20.51 18.97
C ASN A 343 -18.86 20.47 20.41
N GLN A 344 -18.36 19.33 20.89
CA GLN A 344 -17.70 19.21 22.21
C GLN A 344 -16.16 19.24 22.15
N GLY A 345 -15.58 19.24 20.94
CA GLY A 345 -14.15 19.12 20.67
C GLY A 345 -13.58 17.71 20.86
N PRO A 346 -12.25 17.52 20.88
CA PRO A 346 -11.58 16.24 20.98
C PRO A 346 -12.06 15.43 22.18
N ILE A 347 -12.09 14.12 21.99
CA ILE A 347 -12.56 13.14 22.97
C ILE A 347 -11.37 12.69 23.82
N PHE A 348 -11.55 12.78 25.14
CA PHE A 348 -10.57 12.33 26.11
C PHE A 348 -11.01 10.99 26.68
N THR A 349 -10.16 9.98 26.58
CA THR A 349 -10.40 8.67 27.20
C THR A 349 -9.56 8.61 28.47
N ASN A 350 -10.22 8.49 29.63
CA ASN A 350 -9.55 8.51 30.94
C ASN A 350 -8.67 9.75 31.16
N GLY A 351 -9.10 10.92 30.65
CA GLY A 351 -8.34 12.17 30.76
C GLY A 351 -7.19 12.32 29.75
N ILE A 352 -6.99 11.34 28.86
CA ILE A 352 -5.94 11.33 27.85
C ILE A 352 -6.54 11.60 26.47
N LEU A 353 -5.91 12.52 25.73
CA LEU A 353 -6.14 12.78 24.32
C LEU A 353 -5.18 11.95 23.47
N ASP A 354 -5.69 10.88 22.89
CA ASP A 354 -4.99 10.09 21.89
C ASP A 354 -5.60 10.36 20.51
N LEU A 355 -4.83 10.98 19.61
CA LEU A 355 -5.25 11.32 18.26
C LEU A 355 -5.28 10.10 17.32
N ASN A 356 -4.81 8.93 17.77
CA ASN A 356 -4.86 7.67 17.01
C ASN A 356 -6.08 6.80 17.33
N THR A 357 -7.06 7.32 18.07
CA THR A 357 -8.34 6.65 18.29
C THR A 357 -9.34 6.98 17.18
N ILE A 358 -10.29 6.06 16.93
CA ILE A 358 -11.42 6.29 16.02
C ILE A 358 -12.15 7.58 16.38
N ASP A 359 -12.33 7.79 17.69
CA ASP A 359 -13.18 8.83 18.25
C ASP A 359 -12.60 10.23 17.95
N ASN A 360 -11.28 10.40 18.10
CA ASN A 360 -10.61 11.67 17.76
C ASN A 360 -10.41 11.85 16.26
N PHE A 361 -10.14 10.79 15.49
CA PHE A 361 -10.02 10.91 14.05
C PHE A 361 -11.33 11.39 13.41
N TYR A 362 -12.45 10.76 13.76
CA TYR A 362 -13.77 11.11 13.21
C TYR A 362 -14.15 12.54 13.56
N LEU A 363 -13.80 13.02 14.77
CA LEU A 363 -14.15 14.36 15.23
C LEU A 363 -13.27 15.47 14.63
N LEU A 364 -11.99 15.19 14.33
CA LEU A 364 -11.10 16.12 13.61
C LEU A 364 -11.57 16.38 12.16
N ASP A 365 -12.23 15.40 11.54
CA ASP A 365 -12.77 15.50 10.19
C ASP A 365 -13.91 16.54 10.08
N TYR A 366 -14.67 16.70 11.16
CA TYR A 366 -15.75 17.69 11.27
C TYR A 366 -15.24 19.11 11.58
N LEU A 367 -14.03 19.28 12.09
CA LEU A 367 -13.54 20.56 12.62
C LEU A 367 -12.95 21.51 11.55
N LYS A 368 -12.78 21.09 10.28
CA LYS A 368 -12.40 21.99 9.17
C LYS A 368 -12.97 21.57 7.80
N PRO A 369 -14.14 22.07 7.38
CA PRO A 369 -14.51 22.10 5.97
C PRO A 369 -13.87 23.34 5.33
N THR A 370 -12.56 23.32 5.06
CA THR A 370 -11.89 24.42 4.33
C THR A 370 -11.75 24.17 2.83
N SER A 371 -12.28 23.07 2.31
CA SER A 371 -12.41 22.81 0.86
C SER A 371 -13.76 22.19 0.53
N ASN A 372 -14.31 22.57 -0.63
CA ASN A 372 -15.59 22.07 -1.17
C ASN A 372 -15.61 20.56 -1.48
N GLU A 373 -14.46 19.89 -1.47
CA GLU A 373 -14.34 18.43 -1.48
C GLU A 373 -13.99 18.02 -0.05
N SER A 374 -14.99 17.58 0.72
CA SER A 374 -14.80 17.19 2.12
C SER A 374 -14.52 15.69 2.21
N ASN A 375 -13.73 15.29 3.21
CA ASN A 375 -13.35 13.92 3.58
C ASN A 375 -14.53 12.91 3.70
N PHE A 376 -15.75 13.43 3.61
CA PHE A 376 -17.02 12.73 3.53
C PHE A 376 -17.36 12.15 2.13
N GLU A 377 -17.00 12.81 1.01
CA GLU A 377 -17.09 12.25 -0.35
C GLU A 377 -16.13 11.07 -0.54
N VAL A 378 -14.95 11.28 0.03
CA VAL A 378 -13.86 10.35 0.27
C VAL A 378 -14.46 9.12 0.99
N LEU A 379 -14.98 9.21 2.23
CA LEU A 379 -15.53 8.08 3.03
C LEU A 379 -16.57 7.21 2.29
N LEU A 380 -17.42 7.84 1.50
CA LEU A 380 -18.48 7.14 0.78
C LEU A 380 -17.99 6.41 -0.47
N GLY A 381 -16.89 6.90 -1.07
CA GLY A 381 -16.13 6.12 -2.03
C GLY A 381 -15.69 4.78 -1.43
N ALA A 382 -15.13 4.78 -0.22
CA ALA A 382 -14.72 3.53 0.46
C ALA A 382 -15.89 2.59 0.76
N LEU A 383 -17.06 3.10 1.14
CA LEU A 383 -18.25 2.28 1.38
C LEU A 383 -18.81 1.67 0.08
N GLY A 384 -18.76 2.41 -1.03
CA GLY A 384 -19.06 1.85 -2.35
C GLY A 384 -18.08 0.72 -2.71
N LEU A 385 -16.79 0.93 -2.47
CA LEU A 385 -15.77 -0.10 -2.73
C LEU A 385 -15.97 -1.35 -1.85
N TYR A 386 -16.42 -1.20 -0.59
CA TYR A 386 -16.75 -2.33 0.29
C TYR A 386 -17.86 -3.23 -0.26
N HIS A 387 -18.84 -2.66 -0.97
CA HIS A 387 -19.93 -3.43 -1.58
C HIS A 387 -19.48 -4.22 -2.82
N MET A 388 -18.34 -3.88 -3.41
CA MET A 388 -17.71 -4.66 -4.49
C MET A 388 -17.05 -5.95 -3.99
N ILE A 389 -16.79 -6.02 -2.69
CA ILE A 389 -16.09 -7.16 -2.09
C ILE A 389 -17.06 -8.33 -2.03
N PRO A 390 -16.70 -9.54 -2.49
CA PRO A 390 -17.56 -10.70 -2.37
C PRO A 390 -17.99 -10.93 -0.92
N LYS A 391 -19.24 -11.32 -0.66
CA LYS A 391 -19.78 -11.48 0.71
C LYS A 391 -18.92 -12.41 1.56
N SER A 392 -18.37 -13.48 0.97
CA SER A 392 -17.43 -14.41 1.61
C SER A 392 -16.13 -13.75 2.11
N ASN A 393 -15.76 -12.62 1.52
CA ASN A 393 -14.49 -11.92 1.76
C ASN A 393 -14.67 -10.62 2.55
N ARG A 394 -15.92 -10.30 2.97
CA ARG A 394 -16.23 -9.16 3.83
C ARG A 394 -15.96 -9.44 5.32
N PHE A 395 -15.53 -10.65 5.65
CA PHE A 395 -15.25 -11.07 7.01
C PHE A 395 -13.79 -10.79 7.38
N LEU A 396 -13.60 -9.91 8.38
CA LEU A 396 -12.50 -10.06 9.35
C LEU A 396 -12.66 -11.42 10.07
N PRO A 397 -11.71 -11.97 10.85
CA PRO A 397 -11.89 -13.23 11.58
C PRO A 397 -12.98 -13.08 12.65
N LEU A 398 -14.21 -13.07 12.18
CA LEU A 398 -15.47 -12.98 12.88
C LEU A 398 -15.88 -14.43 13.04
N GLY A 399 -15.39 -15.06 14.11
CA GLY A 399 -15.94 -16.31 14.57
C GLY A 399 -17.46 -16.17 14.65
N LYS A 400 -18.18 -17.09 13.99
CA LYS A 400 -19.64 -17.28 14.02
C LYS A 400 -20.43 -16.04 14.48
N THR A 401 -20.62 -15.07 13.59
CA THR A 401 -21.57 -13.98 13.83
C THR A 401 -22.97 -14.42 13.44
N ASP A 402 -23.70 -15.04 14.37
CA ASP A 402 -25.14 -15.29 14.32
C ASP A 402 -25.98 -13.99 14.55
N LEU A 403 -25.46 -12.81 14.18
CA LEU A 403 -26.05 -11.51 14.54
C LEU A 403 -26.31 -10.57 13.36
N ILE A 404 -26.39 -11.10 12.12
CA ILE A 404 -26.94 -10.34 10.99
C ILE A 404 -28.26 -10.97 10.53
N SER A 405 -29.37 -10.53 11.11
CA SER A 405 -30.69 -10.70 10.48
C SER A 405 -30.96 -9.51 9.54
N CYS A 406 -30.45 -9.57 8.31
CA CYS A 406 -30.85 -8.65 7.26
C CYS A 406 -32.28 -9.00 6.83
N LYS A 407 -33.27 -8.14 7.14
CA LYS A 407 -34.70 -8.33 6.79
C LYS A 407 -35.12 -7.61 5.49
N CYS A 408 -34.17 -7.16 4.67
CA CYS A 408 -34.56 -6.59 3.37
C CYS A 408 -35.09 -7.70 2.45
N LYS A 409 -36.02 -7.36 1.55
CA LYS A 409 -36.67 -8.32 0.66
C LYS A 409 -35.66 -9.22 -0.07
N ALA A 410 -34.55 -8.65 -0.55
CA ALA A 410 -33.48 -9.37 -1.21
C ALA A 410 -32.74 -10.38 -0.31
N CYS A 411 -32.57 -10.10 0.98
CA CYS A 411 -31.99 -11.01 1.95
C CYS A 411 -32.97 -12.12 2.38
N VAL A 412 -34.26 -11.77 2.52
CA VAL A 412 -35.33 -12.69 2.96
C VAL A 412 -35.71 -13.67 1.84
N GLU A 413 -35.75 -13.19 0.60
CA GLU A 413 -36.11 -13.99 -0.58
C GLU A 413 -34.88 -14.56 -1.31
N ASN A 414 -33.70 -14.49 -0.69
CA ASN A 414 -32.43 -15.01 -1.22
C ASN A 414 -32.19 -14.62 -2.69
N TRP A 415 -32.28 -13.32 -2.99
CA TRP A 415 -32.16 -12.83 -4.36
C TRP A 415 -30.79 -13.21 -4.96
N PRO A 416 -30.73 -13.52 -6.27
CA PRO A 416 -29.50 -13.93 -6.91
C PRO A 416 -28.45 -12.81 -6.79
N THR A 417 -27.20 -13.17 -6.52
CA THR A 417 -26.07 -12.24 -6.72
C THR A 417 -26.10 -11.74 -8.16
N VAL A 418 -25.57 -10.56 -8.45
CA VAL A 418 -25.70 -9.95 -9.80
C VAL A 418 -25.28 -10.89 -10.94
N ASN A 419 -24.38 -11.85 -10.67
CA ASN A 419 -23.91 -12.89 -11.59
C ASN A 419 -24.93 -14.02 -11.90
N ASN A 420 -26.04 -14.08 -11.17
CA ASN A 420 -27.03 -15.17 -11.20
C ASN A 420 -28.44 -14.66 -11.60
N LEU A 421 -28.56 -13.40 -12.02
CA LEU A 421 -29.80 -12.88 -12.61
C LEU A 421 -29.91 -13.35 -14.07
N PRO A 422 -31.05 -13.87 -14.54
CA PRO A 422 -31.20 -14.24 -15.94
C PRO A 422 -31.10 -12.99 -16.84
N SER A 423 -30.36 -13.09 -17.93
CA SER A 423 -30.29 -12.05 -18.97
C SER A 423 -31.69 -11.84 -19.53
N TYR A 424 -32.26 -10.64 -19.37
CA TYR A 424 -33.48 -10.27 -20.08
C TYR A 424 -33.18 -10.22 -21.58
N GLN A 425 -33.95 -10.96 -22.40
CA GLN A 425 -34.00 -10.75 -23.84
C GLN A 425 -34.72 -9.42 -24.07
N ILE A 426 -34.08 -8.52 -24.81
CA ILE A 426 -34.64 -7.22 -25.18
C ILE A 426 -35.72 -7.51 -26.23
N GLU A 427 -37.00 -7.46 -25.86
CA GLU A 427 -38.08 -7.29 -26.83
C GLU A 427 -38.48 -5.80 -26.86
N ASP A 428 -38.29 -5.23 -28.05
CA ASP A 428 -38.81 -4.00 -28.65
C ASP A 428 -39.16 -2.82 -27.73
N ILE A 429 -38.20 -1.90 -27.59
CA ILE A 429 -38.45 -0.51 -27.16
C ILE A 429 -38.74 0.32 -28.43
N PRO A 430 -39.84 1.11 -28.48
CA PRO A 430 -40.23 1.84 -29.69
C PRO A 430 -39.23 2.96 -30.02
N ILE A 431 -38.84 3.03 -31.29
CA ILE A 431 -38.02 4.12 -31.85
C ILE A 431 -38.86 5.39 -31.86
N TYR A 432 -38.46 6.40 -31.08
CA TYR A 432 -39.01 7.75 -31.18
C TYR A 432 -38.24 8.55 -32.23
N GLU A 433 -38.92 8.91 -33.34
CA GLU A 433 -38.38 9.78 -34.38
C GLU A 433 -38.27 11.24 -33.92
N HIS A 434 -37.10 11.81 -34.18
CA HIS A 434 -36.82 13.24 -34.03
C HIS A 434 -37.76 14.08 -34.91
N LYS A 435 -38.57 14.94 -34.30
CA LYS A 435 -39.09 16.13 -34.98
C LYS A 435 -38.11 17.28 -34.78
N GLN A 436 -37.50 17.69 -35.89
CA GLN A 436 -36.72 18.92 -36.03
C GLN A 436 -37.59 20.14 -35.70
N HIS A 437 -37.03 21.06 -34.91
CA HIS A 437 -37.06 22.50 -35.19
C HIS A 437 -35.88 23.18 -34.51
#